data_AF-A0A952M9P8-F1
#
_entry.id   AF-A0A952M9P8-F1
#
_cell.length_a   1.000
_cell.length_b   1.000
_cell.length_c   1.000
_cell.angle_alpha   90.00
_cell.angle_beta   90.00
_cell.angle_gamma   90.00
#
_symmetry.space_group_name_H-M   'P 1'
#
loop_
_entity.id
_entity.type
_entity.pdbx_description
1 polymer ?
#
loop_
_entity_poly.entity_id
_entity_poly.type
_entity_poly.pdbx_seq_one_letter_code
_entity_poly.pdbx_strand_id
1 'polypeptide(L)'
;MSTEVVQVVIERQELIDQLTKCLRKVHKDDEMLFRNTLGENCLNHRLGLYLNRYFEKGAITVDLEYNRHLEEGKFYTEDKRAIVDIVIHQRGFDASNICAIECKKSRTSKTDKAKIKSFISKRFNYQFGAIVVYNKRLFTLSWIEKGRTKSLDVLY
;
A
#
# COMPACT_ATOMS: atom_id res chain seq x y z
N MET A 1 1.61 15.84 -28.72
CA MET A 1 2.06 16.61 -27.54
C MET A 1 2.53 15.60 -26.52
N SER A 2 3.83 15.55 -26.24
CA SER A 2 4.38 14.72 -25.17
C SER A 2 3.98 15.36 -23.84
N THR A 3 2.95 14.83 -23.18
CA THR A 3 2.64 15.20 -21.81
C THR A 3 3.83 14.76 -20.96
N GLU A 4 4.58 15.72 -20.41
CA GLU A 4 5.57 15.41 -19.39
C GLU A 4 4.86 14.69 -18.25
N VAL A 5 5.18 13.41 -18.06
CA VAL A 5 4.65 12.63 -16.94
C VAL A 5 5.35 13.14 -15.70
N VAL A 6 4.71 14.06 -14.99
CA VAL A 6 5.20 14.57 -13.71
C VAL A 6 5.16 13.41 -12.72
N GLN A 7 6.33 12.93 -12.32
CA GLN A 7 6.46 11.93 -11.26
C GLN A 7 5.95 12.54 -9.95
N VAL A 8 4.85 12.01 -9.41
CA VAL A 8 4.38 12.40 -8.08
C VAL A 8 5.34 11.80 -7.06
N VAL A 9 6.11 12.64 -6.38
CA VAL A 9 7.00 12.23 -5.28
C VAL A 9 6.37 12.67 -3.97
N ILE A 10 6.27 11.76 -3.00
CA ILE A 10 5.86 12.08 -1.65
C ILE A 10 7.03 11.88 -0.69
N GLU A 11 7.16 12.78 0.28
CA GLU A 11 8.15 12.62 1.33
C GLU A 11 7.78 11.42 2.22
N ARG A 12 8.79 10.61 2.56
CA ARG A 12 8.58 9.42 3.41
C ARG A 12 7.89 9.76 4.72
N GLN A 13 8.26 10.89 5.35
CA GLN A 13 7.66 11.31 6.62
C GLN A 13 6.18 11.65 6.44
N GLU A 14 5.82 12.32 5.34
CA GLU A 14 4.42 12.63 5.03
C GLU A 14 3.59 11.35 4.87
N LEU A 15 4.10 10.35 4.16
CA LEU A 15 3.43 9.04 4.04
C LEU A 15 3.26 8.37 5.40
N ILE A 16 4.29 8.38 6.25
CA ILE A 16 4.23 7.82 7.61
C ILE A 16 3.13 8.51 8.43
N ASP A 17 3.07 9.84 8.40
CA ASP A 17 2.14 10.62 9.18
C ASP A 17 0.69 10.36 8.75
N GLN A 18 0.41 10.36 7.44
CA GLN A 18 -0.93 10.10 6.92
C GLN A 18 -1.37 8.64 7.15
N LEU A 19 -0.47 7.67 6.95
CA LEU A 19 -0.78 6.26 7.20
C LEU A 19 -1.06 6.01 8.69
N THR A 20 -0.23 6.57 9.57
CA THR A 20 -0.43 6.53 11.03
C THR A 20 -1.79 7.11 11.41
N LYS A 21 -2.14 8.28 10.88
CA LYS A 21 -3.43 8.94 11.12
C LYS A 21 -4.60 8.08 10.67
N CYS A 22 -4.53 7.48 9.50
CA CYS A 22 -5.59 6.60 8.97
C CYS A 22 -5.76 5.33 9.80
N LEU A 23 -4.66 4.67 10.16
CA LEU A 23 -4.68 3.45 10.95
C LEU A 23 -5.23 3.68 12.37
N ARG A 24 -4.85 4.80 13.02
CA ARG A 24 -5.46 5.24 14.28
C ARG A 24 -6.96 5.43 14.16
N LYS A 25 -7.42 5.96 13.03
CA LYS A 25 -8.85 6.19 12.77
C LYS A 25 -9.61 4.86 12.60
N VAL A 26 -9.04 3.87 11.91
CA VAL A 26 -9.60 2.50 11.87
C VAL A 26 -9.74 1.93 13.28
N HIS A 27 -8.71 2.03 14.12
CA HIS A 27 -8.79 1.52 15.49
C HIS A 27 -9.83 2.23 16.35
N LYS A 28 -9.92 3.55 16.22
CA LYS A 28 -10.80 4.37 17.03
C LYS A 28 -12.26 4.25 16.62
N ASP A 29 -12.53 4.38 15.32
CA ASP A 29 -13.89 4.55 14.81
C ASP A 29 -14.50 3.19 14.39
N ASP A 30 -13.67 2.16 14.17
CA ASP A 30 -14.09 0.85 13.67
C ASP A 30 -13.65 -0.31 14.60
N GLU A 31 -13.51 -0.05 15.91
CA GLU A 31 -13.06 -1.00 16.93
C GLU A 31 -13.78 -2.37 16.86
N MET A 32 -15.07 -2.35 16.54
CA MET A 32 -15.89 -3.56 16.42
C MET A 32 -15.39 -4.55 15.36
N LEU A 33 -14.66 -4.07 14.34
CA LEU A 33 -14.10 -4.90 13.27
C LEU A 33 -12.90 -5.75 13.72
N PHE A 34 -12.33 -5.43 14.88
CA PHE A 34 -11.19 -6.17 15.44
C PHE A 34 -11.62 -7.46 16.15
N ARG A 35 -12.93 -7.69 16.32
CA ARG A 35 -13.47 -8.96 16.85
C ARG A 35 -13.02 -10.14 16.00
N ASN A 36 -12.71 -11.27 16.64
CA ASN A 36 -12.04 -12.41 15.99
C ASN A 36 -12.82 -13.06 14.83
N THR A 37 -14.13 -12.83 14.73
CA THR A 37 -15.00 -13.42 13.69
C THR A 37 -15.00 -12.65 12.37
N LEU A 38 -14.52 -11.40 12.33
CA LEU A 38 -14.57 -10.56 11.14
C LEU A 38 -13.27 -10.63 10.32
N GLY A 39 -13.42 -10.75 9.00
CA GLY A 39 -12.31 -10.86 8.06
C GLY A 39 -11.53 -9.55 7.88
N GLU A 40 -10.28 -9.68 7.42
CA GLU A 40 -9.36 -8.56 7.18
C GLU A 40 -9.90 -7.55 6.15
N ASN A 41 -10.70 -8.02 5.19
CA ASN A 41 -11.28 -7.17 4.14
C ASN A 41 -12.17 -6.03 4.69
N CYS A 42 -12.84 -6.24 5.84
CA CYS A 42 -13.61 -5.18 6.48
C CYS A 42 -12.70 -4.05 6.98
N LEU A 43 -11.55 -4.40 7.58
CA LEU A 43 -10.56 -3.43 8.03
C LEU A 43 -9.89 -2.73 6.83
N ASN A 44 -9.53 -3.49 5.79
CA ASN A 44 -8.91 -2.96 4.58
C ASN A 44 -9.83 -1.97 3.86
N HIS A 45 -11.13 -2.24 3.81
CA HIS A 45 -12.12 -1.31 3.28
C HIS A 45 -12.15 0.01 4.06
N ARG A 46 -12.20 -0.05 5.39
CA ARG A 46 -12.20 1.16 6.24
C ARG A 46 -10.89 1.94 6.09
N LEU A 47 -9.75 1.25 6.09
CA LEU A 47 -8.45 1.86 5.85
C LEU A 47 -8.43 2.56 4.48
N GLY A 48 -8.90 1.89 3.42
CA GLY A 48 -9.03 2.47 2.08
C GLY A 48 -9.85 3.77 2.06
N LEU A 49 -10.99 3.81 2.75
CA LEU A 49 -11.81 5.03 2.86
C LEU A 49 -11.10 6.18 3.61
N TYR A 50 -10.29 5.88 4.62
CA TYR A 50 -9.50 6.92 5.30
C TYR A 50 -8.36 7.41 4.42
N LEU A 51 -7.62 6.50 3.77
CA LEU A 51 -6.54 6.83 2.85
C LEU A 51 -7.03 7.67 1.68
N ASN A 52 -8.16 7.28 1.07
CA ASN A 52 -8.74 7.97 -0.07
C ASN A 52 -8.90 9.47 0.21
N ARG A 53 -9.44 9.84 1.38
CA ARG A 53 -9.64 11.24 1.77
C ARG A 53 -8.37 12.10 1.81
N TYR A 54 -7.19 11.48 1.94
CA TYR A 54 -5.90 12.21 1.98
C TYR A 54 -5.14 12.13 0.67
N PHE A 55 -5.23 11.01 -0.05
CA PHE A 55 -4.38 10.73 -1.19
C PHE A 55 -5.07 10.91 -2.55
N GLU A 56 -6.41 10.84 -2.64
CA GLU A 56 -7.09 11.05 -3.91
C GLU A 56 -7.09 12.52 -4.30
N LYS A 57 -6.13 12.87 -5.14
CA LYS A 57 -5.96 14.21 -5.71
C LYS A 57 -5.41 14.11 -7.12
N GLY A 58 -6.05 14.80 -8.06
CA GLY A 58 -5.67 14.73 -9.47
C GLY A 58 -5.81 13.31 -10.01
N ALA A 59 -4.71 12.73 -10.50
CA ALA A 59 -4.68 11.38 -11.08
C ALA A 59 -4.37 10.26 -10.07
N ILE A 60 -4.08 10.60 -8.80
CA ILE A 60 -3.81 9.62 -7.75
C ILE A 60 -5.14 9.06 -7.22
N THR A 61 -5.22 7.73 -7.13
CA THR A 61 -6.35 6.98 -6.58
C THR A 61 -5.91 6.06 -5.46
N VAL A 62 -6.87 5.64 -4.62
CA VAL A 62 -6.68 4.59 -3.62
C VAL A 62 -7.60 3.42 -3.96
N ASP A 63 -7.01 2.30 -4.37
CA ASP A 63 -7.76 1.13 -4.84
C ASP A 63 -7.48 -0.11 -3.99
N LEU A 64 -8.52 -0.93 -3.78
CA LEU A 64 -8.39 -2.26 -3.19
C LEU A 64 -8.10 -3.28 -4.29
N GLU A 65 -7.16 -4.18 -4.03
CA GLU A 65 -6.85 -5.33 -4.91
C GLU A 65 -6.62 -4.99 -6.39
N TYR A 66 -6.10 -3.78 -6.69
CA TYR A 66 -5.89 -3.34 -8.06
C TYR A 66 -4.90 -4.25 -8.80
N ASN A 67 -5.42 -4.94 -9.82
CA ASN A 67 -4.76 -6.05 -10.49
C ASN A 67 -4.38 -5.74 -11.94
N ARG A 68 -4.20 -4.45 -12.29
CA ARG A 68 -3.71 -4.04 -13.61
C ARG A 68 -2.31 -3.45 -13.53
N HIS A 69 -1.52 -3.69 -14.56
CA HIS A 69 -0.23 -3.06 -14.83
C HIS A 69 -0.32 -2.50 -16.25
N LEU A 70 -0.39 -1.17 -16.35
CA LEU A 70 -0.86 -0.49 -17.55
C LEU A 70 -2.26 -1.02 -17.93
N GLU A 71 -2.45 -1.51 -19.15
CA GLU A 71 -3.71 -2.08 -19.65
C GLU A 71 -3.83 -3.60 -19.40
N GLU A 72 -2.73 -4.24 -19.02
CA GLU A 72 -2.67 -5.69 -18.82
C GLU A 72 -2.93 -6.09 -17.36
N GLY A 73 -3.10 -7.39 -17.12
CA GLY A 73 -3.13 -7.90 -15.75
C GLY A 73 -1.77 -7.75 -15.06
N LYS A 74 -1.79 -7.54 -13.74
CA LYS A 74 -0.58 -7.44 -12.91
C LYS A 74 -0.18 -8.86 -12.47
N PHE A 75 0.99 -9.31 -12.91
CA PHE A 75 1.48 -10.68 -12.69
C PHE A 75 2.95 -10.70 -12.23
N TYR A 76 3.33 -11.64 -11.35
CA TYR A 76 4.74 -11.95 -11.06
C TYR A 76 5.34 -12.83 -12.15
N THR A 77 4.56 -13.82 -12.57
CA THR A 77 4.82 -14.82 -13.62
C THR A 77 3.50 -15.05 -14.34
N GLU A 78 3.52 -15.69 -15.51
CA GLU A 78 2.33 -15.92 -16.36
C GLU A 78 1.12 -16.45 -15.55
N ASP A 79 1.34 -17.39 -14.63
CA ASP A 79 0.27 -18.00 -13.84
C ASP A 79 0.00 -17.35 -12.46
N LYS A 80 0.80 -16.36 -12.05
CA LYS A 80 0.76 -15.83 -10.68
C LYS A 80 0.47 -14.35 -10.64
N ARG A 81 -0.77 -14.00 -10.30
CA ARG A 81 -1.20 -12.60 -10.12
C ARG A 81 -0.42 -11.90 -9.01
N ALA A 82 -0.13 -10.63 -9.27
CA ALA A 82 0.51 -9.70 -8.36
C ALA A 82 -0.53 -8.68 -7.89
N ILE A 83 -1.13 -8.94 -6.73
CA ILE A 83 -2.21 -8.13 -6.13
C ILE A 83 -1.89 -7.95 -4.67
N VAL A 84 -1.90 -6.71 -4.17
CA VAL A 84 -1.84 -6.38 -2.72
C VAL A 84 -3.19 -5.84 -2.26
N ASP A 85 -3.40 -5.77 -0.95
CA ASP A 85 -4.70 -5.39 -0.38
C ASP A 85 -5.12 -3.97 -0.76
N ILE A 86 -4.19 -3.00 -0.70
CA ILE A 86 -4.45 -1.60 -1.02
C ILE A 86 -3.29 -1.02 -1.82
N VAL A 87 -3.57 -0.18 -2.81
CA VAL A 87 -2.57 0.61 -3.53
C VAL A 87 -2.94 2.09 -3.53
N ILE A 88 -1.93 2.94 -3.42
CA ILE A 88 -1.99 4.39 -3.66
C ILE A 88 -1.17 4.65 -4.92
N HIS A 89 -1.84 4.99 -6.01
CA HIS A 89 -1.23 4.88 -7.35
C HIS A 89 -1.97 5.71 -8.40
N GLN A 90 -1.48 5.68 -9.63
CA GLN A 90 -2.19 6.19 -10.80
C GLN A 90 -2.64 5.02 -11.67
N ARG A 91 -3.93 4.91 -11.95
CA ARG A 91 -4.45 3.82 -12.80
C ARG A 91 -3.88 3.91 -14.22
N GLY A 92 -3.37 2.80 -14.73
CA GLY A 92 -2.87 2.70 -16.11
C GLY A 92 -1.44 3.24 -16.32
N PHE A 93 -0.77 3.72 -15.28
CA PHE A 93 0.58 4.29 -15.37
C PHE A 93 1.43 3.88 -14.17
N ASP A 94 2.73 3.66 -14.39
CA ASP A 94 3.66 3.24 -13.32
C ASP A 94 4.59 4.36 -12.82
N ALA A 95 4.53 5.54 -13.43
CA ALA A 95 5.40 6.67 -13.08
C ALA A 95 5.05 7.31 -11.71
N SER A 96 3.81 7.16 -11.26
CA SER A 96 3.26 7.85 -10.08
C SER A 96 2.76 6.89 -9.00
N ASN A 97 3.27 5.66 -8.98
CA ASN A 97 2.90 4.66 -7.98
C ASN A 97 3.53 5.03 -6.62
N ILE A 98 2.70 5.32 -5.62
CA ILE A 98 3.16 5.82 -4.32
C ILE A 98 3.41 4.68 -3.36
N CYS A 99 2.38 3.93 -2.98
CA CYS A 99 2.51 2.90 -1.94
C CYS A 99 1.68 1.66 -2.24
N ALA A 100 2.31 0.49 -2.14
CA ALA A 100 1.63 -0.81 -2.12
C ALA A 100 1.52 -1.29 -0.68
N ILE A 101 0.33 -1.67 -0.23
CA ILE A 101 0.05 -1.98 1.17
C ILE A 101 -0.51 -3.39 1.27
N GLU A 102 0.17 -4.24 2.03
CA GLU A 102 -0.30 -5.54 2.45
C GLU A 102 -0.76 -5.46 3.91
N CYS A 103 -1.97 -5.89 4.18
CA CYS A 103 -2.59 -5.85 5.49
C CYS A 103 -2.70 -7.27 6.07
N LYS A 104 -2.46 -7.36 7.38
CA LYS A 104 -2.66 -8.57 8.17
C LYS A 104 -3.29 -8.19 9.50
N LYS A 105 -4.16 -9.06 10.02
CA LYS A 105 -4.78 -8.85 11.33
C LYS A 105 -3.76 -9.05 12.44
N SER A 106 -2.96 -10.12 12.37
CA SER A 106 -2.12 -10.55 13.50
C SER A 106 -0.66 -10.83 13.17
N ARG A 107 -0.39 -11.51 12.05
CA ARG A 107 0.97 -11.98 11.70
C ARG A 107 1.24 -11.78 10.22
N THR A 108 2.48 -11.45 9.91
CA THR A 108 3.03 -11.39 8.57
C THR A 108 3.98 -12.58 8.35
N SER A 109 4.06 -13.03 7.11
CA SER A 109 4.92 -14.11 6.64
C SER A 109 6.11 -13.58 5.81
N LYS A 110 7.08 -14.46 5.53
CA LYS A 110 8.16 -14.15 4.57
C LYS A 110 7.60 -13.90 3.16
N THR A 111 6.49 -14.56 2.81
CA THR A 111 5.80 -14.39 1.53
C THR A 111 5.26 -12.98 1.38
N ASP A 112 4.63 -12.42 2.41
CA ASP A 112 4.11 -11.04 2.41
C ASP A 112 5.24 -10.02 2.21
N LYS A 113 6.40 -10.26 2.85
CA LYS A 113 7.59 -9.42 2.66
C LYS A 113 8.14 -9.50 1.24
N ALA A 114 8.19 -10.69 0.65
CA ALA A 114 8.63 -10.86 -0.74
C ALA A 114 7.66 -10.19 -1.72
N LYS A 115 6.35 -10.29 -1.44
CA LYS A 115 5.26 -9.63 -2.16
C LYS A 115 5.51 -8.12 -2.22
N ILE A 116 5.65 -7.45 -1.07
CA ILE A 116 5.90 -6.01 -1.02
C ILE A 116 7.21 -5.60 -1.70
N LYS A 117 8.28 -6.37 -1.51
CA LYS A 117 9.57 -6.10 -2.19
C LYS A 117 9.45 -6.10 -3.71
N SER A 118 8.58 -6.93 -4.29
CA SER A 118 8.37 -6.95 -5.74
C SER A 118 7.63 -5.71 -6.24
N PHE A 119 6.72 -5.13 -5.44
CA PHE A 119 5.99 -3.91 -5.78
C PHE A 119 6.90 -2.68 -5.81
N ILE A 120 7.85 -2.57 -4.88
CA ILE A 120 8.84 -1.48 -4.88
C ILE A 120 10.03 -1.71 -5.82
N SER A 121 10.00 -2.80 -6.59
CA SER A 121 11.02 -3.06 -7.60
C SER A 121 10.74 -2.23 -8.86
N LYS A 122 11.73 -2.17 -9.76
CA LYS A 122 11.59 -1.49 -11.07
C LYS A 122 10.40 -1.97 -11.90
N ARG A 123 9.88 -3.19 -11.65
CA ARG A 123 8.78 -3.77 -12.44
C ARG A 123 7.44 -3.06 -12.24
N PHE A 124 7.13 -2.67 -11.00
CA PHE A 124 5.85 -2.03 -10.66
C PHE A 124 6.04 -0.62 -10.10
N ASN A 125 7.30 -0.25 -9.83
CA ASN A 125 7.77 1.10 -9.58
C ASN A 125 7.02 1.87 -8.49
N TYR A 126 6.56 1.16 -7.44
CA TYR A 126 6.02 1.83 -6.26
C TYR A 126 7.17 2.45 -5.45
N GLN A 127 7.02 3.71 -5.04
CA GLN A 127 8.02 4.39 -4.19
C GLN A 127 8.21 3.70 -2.84
N PHE A 128 7.08 3.25 -2.26
CA PHE A 128 7.03 2.62 -0.95
C PHE A 128 6.21 1.35 -0.95
N GLY A 129 6.50 0.51 0.02
CA GLY A 129 5.74 -0.69 0.30
C GLY A 129 5.49 -0.80 1.79
N ALA A 130 4.26 -1.08 2.22
CA ALA A 130 3.91 -1.17 3.63
C ALA A 130 3.32 -2.56 3.96
N ILE A 131 3.68 -3.09 5.12
CA ILE A 131 2.99 -4.24 5.72
C ILE A 131 2.36 -3.76 7.02
N VAL A 132 1.03 -3.72 7.06
CA VAL A 132 0.25 -3.36 8.25
C VAL A 132 -0.10 -4.60 9.05
N VAL A 133 0.11 -4.56 10.36
CA VAL A 133 -0.35 -5.57 11.32
C VAL A 133 -1.27 -4.91 12.34
N TYR A 134 -2.58 -5.00 12.09
CA TYR A 134 -3.63 -4.30 12.83
C TYR A 134 -3.57 -4.56 14.35
N ASN A 135 -3.59 -5.81 14.80
CA ASN A 135 -3.60 -6.14 16.23
C ASN A 135 -2.32 -5.73 16.96
N LYS A 136 -1.22 -5.53 16.23
CA LYS A 136 0.05 -5.06 16.81
C LYS A 136 0.18 -3.54 16.80
N ARG A 137 -0.78 -2.84 16.19
CA ARG A 137 -0.70 -1.38 15.95
C ARG A 137 0.64 -0.98 15.35
N LEU A 138 1.07 -1.77 14.37
CA LEU A 138 2.39 -1.70 13.75
C LEU A 138 2.26 -1.73 12.24
N PHE A 139 3.05 -0.93 11.54
CA PHE A 139 3.36 -1.20 10.14
C PHE A 139 4.86 -1.14 9.89
N THR A 140 5.34 -1.98 8.97
CA THR A 140 6.70 -1.90 8.43
C THR A 140 6.63 -1.19 7.08
N LEU A 141 7.28 -0.04 6.96
CA LEU A 141 7.45 0.67 5.70
C LEU A 141 8.78 0.28 5.04
N SER A 142 8.79 0.03 3.74
CA SER A 142 9.96 -0.36 2.95
C SER A 142 10.14 0.52 1.72
N TRP A 143 11.39 0.80 1.36
CA TRP A 143 11.77 1.58 0.17
C TRP A 143 13.12 1.12 -0.38
N ILE A 144 13.45 1.52 -1.61
CA ILE A 144 14.78 1.30 -2.19
C ILE A 144 15.65 2.55 -2.00
N GLU A 145 16.81 2.37 -1.38
CA GLU A 145 17.82 3.41 -1.19
C GLU A 145 19.18 2.88 -1.61
N LYS A 146 19.84 3.56 -2.56
CA LYS A 146 21.14 3.14 -3.12
C LYS A 146 21.14 1.67 -3.57
N GLY A 147 20.06 1.25 -4.24
CA GLY A 147 19.88 -0.11 -4.76
C GLY A 147 19.58 -1.19 -3.70
N ARG A 148 19.40 -0.82 -2.43
CA ARG A 148 19.11 -1.76 -1.33
C ARG A 148 17.75 -1.48 -0.73
N THR A 149 17.02 -2.53 -0.38
CA THR A 149 15.78 -2.39 0.40
C THR A 149 16.12 -1.95 1.82
N LYS A 150 15.49 -0.87 2.25
CA LYS A 150 15.45 -0.40 3.63
C LYS A 150 14.06 -0.62 4.21
N SER A 151 13.97 -0.70 5.52
CA SER A 151 12.69 -0.80 6.22
C SER A 151 12.71 -0.02 7.54
N LEU A 152 11.54 0.45 7.96
CA LEU A 152 11.29 1.09 9.25
C LEU A 152 9.99 0.53 9.84
N ASP A 153 10.04 0.12 11.10
CA ASP A 153 8.87 -0.28 11.88
C ASP A 153 8.29 0.96 12.58
N VAL A 154 6.98 1.18 12.44
CA VAL A 154 6.26 2.32 12.98
C VAL A 154 5.06 1.85 13.79
N LEU A 155 5.07 2.22 15.08
CA LEU A 155 3.92 2.04 15.96
C LEU A 155 2.94 3.21 15.77
N TYR A 156 1.64 2.93 15.83
CA TYR A 156 0.59 3.93 15.69
C TYR A 156 -0.43 3.90 16.82
#